data_AF-A0A820RZL2-F1
#
_entry.id   AF-A0A820RZL2-F1
#
_cell.length_a   1.000
_cell.length_b   1.000
_cell.length_c   1.000
_cell.angle_alpha   90.00
_cell.angle_beta   90.00
_cell.angle_gamma   90.00
#
_symmetry.space_group_name_H-M   'P 1'
#
loop_
_entity.id
_entity.type
_entity.pdbx_description
1 polymer ?
#
loop_
_entity_poly.entity_id
_entity_poly.type
_entity_poly.pdbx_seq_one_letter_code
_entity_poly.pdbx_strand_id
1 'polypeptide(L)' 'SSGDHNHLCEPQVVKVKQFRSNLKNRAVQETTAIAKIYEEEIIKSRLSTRTLATLPLVRELQPGLLYARRQLTPVLPSS' A
#
# COMPACT_ATOMS: atom_id res chain seq x y z
N SER A 1 20.00 -27.10 9.42
CA SER A 1 19.19 -26.69 10.58
C SER A 1 17.89 -26.11 10.07
N SER A 2 16.77 -26.78 10.34
CA SER A 2 15.45 -26.35 9.90
C SER A 2 14.98 -25.20 10.78
N GLY A 3 15.02 -23.98 10.23
CA GLY A 3 14.47 -22.78 10.87
C GLY A 3 12.97 -22.74 10.65
N ASP A 4 12.21 -23.52 11.43
CA ASP A 4 10.75 -23.46 11.48
C ASP A 4 10.31 -22.08 11.98
N HIS A 5 9.86 -21.22 11.06
CA HIS A 5 9.17 -19.98 11.38
C HIS A 5 7.73 -20.29 11.82
N ASN A 6 7.56 -20.89 13.01
CA ASN A 6 6.25 -21.19 13.60
C ASN A 6 5.64 -19.97 14.32
N HIS A 7 5.69 -18.80 13.69
CA HIS A 7 5.01 -17.61 14.21
C HIS A 7 3.77 -17.40 13.36
N LEU A 8 2.58 -17.61 13.96
CA LEU A 8 1.31 -17.15 13.40
C LEU A 8 1.52 -15.71 12.94
N CYS A 9 1.49 -15.52 11.62
CA CYS A 9 1.72 -14.23 10.96
C CYS A 9 0.95 -13.17 11.73
N GLU A 10 1.64 -12.31 12.49
CA GLU A 10 0.98 -11.47 13.47
C GLU A 10 -0.17 -10.73 12.78
N PRO A 11 -1.37 -10.69 13.36
CA PRO A 11 -2.55 -10.13 12.69
C PRO A 11 -2.34 -8.68 12.24
N GLN A 12 -1.39 -7.96 12.86
CA GLN A 12 -0.97 -6.63 12.43
C GLN A 12 -0.22 -6.64 11.09
N VAL A 13 0.69 -7.59 10.88
CA VAL A 13 1.46 -7.73 9.63
C VAL A 13 0.54 -8.00 8.44
N VAL A 14 -0.48 -8.85 8.65
CA VAL A 14 -1.49 -9.15 7.62
C VAL A 14 -2.28 -7.89 7.27
N LYS A 15 -2.71 -7.12 8.27
CA LYS A 15 -3.44 -5.85 8.07
C LYS A 15 -2.60 -4.81 7.35
N VAL A 16 -1.32 -4.67 7.68
CA VAL A 16 -0.40 -3.75 6.98
C VAL A 16 -0.18 -4.17 5.53
N LYS A 17 -0.03 -5.48 5.26
CA LYS A 17 0.07 -6.00 3.89
C LYS A 17 -1.19 -5.70 3.08
N GLN A 18 -2.37 -5.93 3.66
CA GLN A 18 -3.65 -5.66 3.01
C GLN A 18 -3.83 -4.17 2.71
N PHE A 19 -3.50 -3.30 3.68
CA PHE A 19 -3.50 -1.85 3.50
C PHE A 19 -2.60 -1.42 2.32
N ARG A 20 -1.36 -1.94 2.25
CA ARG A 20 -0.44 -1.64 1.14
C ARG A 20 -0.97 -2.13 -0.21
N SER A 21 -1.67 -3.26 -0.24
CA SER A 21 -2.30 -3.78 -1.45
C SER A 21 -3.42 -2.86 -1.94
N ASN A 22 -4.28 -2.39 -1.03
CA ASN A 22 -5.36 -1.46 -1.36
C ASN A 22 -4.82 -0.15 -1.93
N LEU A 23 -3.76 0.41 -1.31
CA LEU A 23 -3.11 1.62 -1.82
C LEU A 23 -2.58 1.44 -3.25
N LYS A 24 -1.92 0.31 -3.53
CA LYS A 24 -1.41 0.00 -4.88
C LYS A 24 -2.53 -0.08 -5.89
N ASN A 25 -3.61 -0.81 -5.57
CA ASN A 25 -4.74 -0.98 -6.47
C ASN A 25 -5.40 0.37 -6.79
N ARG A 26 -5.65 1.20 -5.77
CA ARG A 26 -6.24 2.53 -5.95
C ARG A 26 -5.30 3.50 -6.69
N ALA A 27 -4.01 3.50 -6.37
CA ALA A 27 -3.03 4.36 -7.03
C ALA A 27 -2.94 4.10 -8.54
N VAL A 28 -3.17 2.86 -8.97
CA VAL A 28 -3.23 2.48 -10.38
C VAL A 28 -4.53 2.94 -11.05
N GLN A 29 -5.68 2.76 -10.38
CA GLN A 29 -6.99 2.95 -11.01
C GLN A 29 -7.47 4.40 -10.99
N GLU A 30 -7.05 5.18 -10.00
CA GLU A 30 -7.50 6.55 -9.83
C GLU A 30 -6.48 7.53 -10.40
N THR A 31 -6.86 8.80 -10.55
CA THR A 31 -5.96 9.94 -10.83
C THR A 31 -5.69 10.78 -9.57
N THR A 32 -6.38 10.47 -8.46
CA THR A 32 -6.23 11.10 -7.13
C THR A 32 -4.77 11.14 -6.68
N ALA A 33 -4.36 12.21 -6.00
CA ALA A 33 -3.01 12.29 -5.43
C ALA A 33 -2.77 11.13 -4.44
N ILE A 34 -1.60 10.50 -4.51
CA ILE A 34 -1.25 9.34 -3.66
C ILE A 34 -1.37 9.66 -2.17
N ALA A 35 -1.03 10.88 -1.76
CA ALA A 35 -1.20 11.32 -0.38
C ALA A 35 -2.66 11.30 0.07
N LYS A 36 -3.57 11.75 -0.79
CA LYS A 36 -5.01 11.71 -0.51
C LYS A 36 -5.54 10.27 -0.46
N ILE A 37 -5.08 9.40 -1.37
CA ILE A 37 -5.41 7.95 -1.31
C ILE A 37 -4.93 7.35 0.02
N TYR A 38 -3.71 7.69 0.46
CA TYR A 38 -3.15 7.22 1.73
C TYR A 38 -3.98 7.64 2.95
N GLU A 39 -4.35 8.92 3.04
CA GLU A 39 -5.19 9.44 4.11
C GLU A 39 -6.57 8.77 4.14
N GLU A 40 -7.22 8.66 2.98
CA GLU A 40 -8.53 8.01 2.87
C GLU A 40 -8.48 6.55 3.30
N GLU A 41 -7.46 5.80 2.88
CA GLU A 41 -7.30 4.41 3.30
C GLU A 41 -6.99 4.30 4.80
N ILE A 42 -6.22 5.23 5.39
CA ILE A 42 -6.02 5.24 6.85
C ILE A 42 -7.35 5.38 7.57
N ILE A 43 -8.17 6.36 7.17
CA ILE A 43 -9.48 6.63 7.78
C ILE A 43 -10.40 5.41 7.64
N LYS A 44 -10.41 4.75 6.47
CA LYS A 44 -11.23 3.56 6.19
C LYS A 44 -10.75 2.31 6.92
N SER A 45 -9.45 2.19 7.15
CA SER A 45 -8.81 0.94 7.62
C SER A 45 -9.21 0.54 9.04
N ARG A 46 -9.75 1.47 9.85
CA ARG A 46 -10.13 1.26 11.26
C ARG A 46 -9.05 0.53 12.07
N LEU A 47 -7.78 0.80 11.74
CA LEU A 47 -6.64 0.16 12.38
C LEU A 47 -6.47 0.68 13.80
N SER A 48 -5.99 -0.20 14.69
CA SER A 48 -5.63 0.20 16.05
C SER A 48 -4.46 1.18 16.04
N THR A 49 -4.35 2.03 17.06
CA THR A 49 -3.22 2.97 17.22
C THR A 49 -1.86 2.26 17.13
N ARG A 50 -1.75 1.06 17.71
CA ARG A 50 -0.53 0.25 17.63
C ARG A 50 -0.20 -0.16 16.21
N THR A 51 -1.20 -0.53 15.41
CA THR A 51 -0.99 -0.91 14.01
C THR A 51 -0.72 0.31 13.12
N LEU A 52 -1.39 1.44 13.36
CA LEU A 52 -1.12 2.71 12.68
C LEU A 52 0.32 3.17 12.87
N ALA A 53 0.88 3.00 14.08
CA ALA A 53 2.27 3.34 14.38
C ALA A 53 3.29 2.49 13.59
N THR A 54 2.88 1.34 13.04
CA THR A 54 3.72 0.48 12.19
C THR A 54 3.57 0.77 10.70
N LEU A 55 2.64 1.65 10.31
CA LEU A 55 2.47 1.99 8.90
C LEU A 55 3.63 2.87 8.42
N PRO A 56 4.20 2.55 7.24
CA PRO A 56 5.19 3.41 6.61
C PRO A 56 4.54 4.72 6.19
N LEU A 57 5.29 5.80 6.29
CA LEU A 57 4.83 7.13 5.91
C LEU A 57 4.53 7.20 4.41
N VAL A 58 3.60 8.08 4.03
CA VAL A 58 3.25 8.29 2.62
C VAL A 58 4.48 8.50 1.73
N ARG A 59 5.46 9.28 2.19
CA ARG A 59 6.71 9.57 1.47
C ARG A 59 7.54 8.33 1.16
N GLU A 60 7.44 7.29 1.98
CA GLU A 60 8.16 6.03 1.81
C GLU A 60 7.45 5.12 0.80
N LEU A 61 6.13 5.23 0.70
CA LEU A 61 5.32 4.45 -0.24
C LEU A 61 5.18 5.12 -1.62
N GLN A 62 5.23 6.45 -1.67
CA GLN A 62 4.92 7.25 -2.85
C GLN A 62 5.75 6.88 -4.09
N PRO A 63 7.07 6.62 -4.03
CA PRO A 63 7.84 6.21 -5.20
C PRO A 63 7.34 4.89 -5.81
N GLY A 64 7.04 3.89 -4.96
CA GLY A 64 6.53 2.60 -5.41
C GLY A 64 5.12 2.66 -5.99
N LEU A 65 4.27 3.54 -5.43
CA LEU A 65 2.91 3.77 -5.93
C LEU A 65 2.91 4.53 -7.26
N LEU A 66 3.81 5.52 -7.42
CA LEU A 66 4.02 6.21 -8.70
C LEU A 66 4.55 5.25 -9.77
N TYR A 67 5.49 4.37 -9.40
CA TYR A 67 6.00 3.34 -10.31
C TYR A 67 4.89 2.41 -10.78
N ALA A 68 4.05 1.91 -9.86
CA ALA A 68 2.90 1.07 -10.21
C ALA A 68 1.91 1.78 -11.15
N ARG A 69 1.65 3.07 -10.92
CA ARG A 69 0.76 3.89 -11.76
C ARG A 69 1.30 4.08 -13.18
N ARG A 70 2.62 4.23 -13.33
CA ARG A 70 3.29 4.40 -14.64
C ARG A 70 3.32 3.11 -15.47
N GLN A 71 3.38 1.95 -14.83
CA GLN A 71 3.43 0.64 -15.50
C GLN A 71 2.12 0.28 -16.23
N LEU A 72 1.00 0.94 -15.93
CA LEU A 72 -0.32 0.63 -16.48
C LEU A 72 -0.94 1.77 -17.29
N THR A 73 -0.23 2.90 -17.44
CA THR A 73 -0.60 3.89 -18.45
C THR A 73 -0.21 3.30 -19.81
N PRO A 74 -1.16 3.01 -20.72
CA PRO A 74 -0.79 2.48 -22.03
C PRO A 74 0.14 3.49 -22.71
N VAL A 75 1.29 3.00 -23.19
CA VAL A 75 2.14 3.76 -24.11
C VAL A 75 1.22 4.10 -25.28
N LEU A 76 0.88 5.39 -25.44
CA LEU A 76 0.10 5.84 -26.59
C LEU A 76 0.83 5.33 -27.85
N PRO A 77 0.15 4.61 -28.76
CA PRO A 77 0.79 4.17 -29.99
C PRO A 77 1.30 5.41 -30.71
N SER A 78 2.61 5.44 -30.95
CA SER A 78 3.26 6.50 -31.71
C SER A 78 2.61 6.53 -33.10
N SER A 79 2.06 7.69 -33.48
CA SER A 79 1.49 7.94 -34.81
C SER A 79 2.57 7.98 -35.88
#